data_AF-A0A1J7CQA4-F1
#
_entry.id   AF-A0A1J7CQA4-F1
#
_cell.length_a   1.000
_cell.length_b   1.000
_cell.length_c   1.000
_cell.angle_alpha   90.00
_cell.angle_beta   90.00
_cell.angle_gamma   90.00
#
_symmetry.space_group_name_H-M   'P 1'
#
loop_
_entity.id
_entity.type
_entity.pdbx_description
1 polymer ?
#
loop_
_entity_poly.entity_id
_entity_poly.type
_entity_poly.pdbx_seq_one_letter_code
_entity_poly.pdbx_strand_id
1 'polypeptide(L)'
;MSRKLAHCLHIEEPRVFIHNGKAVTTSQAVADYFHKQHKHVLAKIESLECSVEFASANFSADVQKVDIGNGATRDSKIFTMTKDGFVFLVMGFTGKKAAAFKEAYIAEFNRMEERLHGAVAVSGVTNEILLTFRDNKIISSRPIADNEYIATLESLFEIARKADYLVIHKDDLLKKLGS
;
A
#
# COMPACT_ATOMS: atom_id res chain seq x y z
N MET A 1 40.99 -4.35 29.41
CA MET A 1 41.12 -3.78 28.05
C MET A 1 39.76 -3.80 27.37
N SER A 2 39.41 -2.67 26.77
CA SER A 2 38.10 -2.32 26.21
C SER A 2 37.81 -3.01 24.87
N ARG A 3 36.58 -3.47 24.66
CA ARG A 3 35.87 -3.36 23.38
C ARG A 3 34.36 -3.24 23.65
N LYS A 4 33.88 -2.00 23.80
CA LYS A 4 32.47 -1.65 23.60
C LYS A 4 32.17 -1.80 22.10
N LEU A 5 31.40 -2.81 21.74
CA LEU A 5 30.82 -2.94 20.40
C LEU A 5 29.76 -1.83 20.25
N ALA A 6 30.09 -0.79 19.50
CA ALA A 6 29.10 0.16 19.00
C ALA A 6 28.27 -0.57 17.94
N HIS A 7 27.11 -1.09 18.34
CA HIS A 7 26.13 -1.62 17.40
C HIS A 7 25.57 -0.44 16.61
N CYS A 8 26.09 -0.22 15.40
CA CYS A 8 25.55 0.72 14.44
C CYS A 8 24.18 0.16 14.00
N LEU A 9 23.11 0.62 14.65
CA LEU A 9 21.72 0.31 14.26
C LEU A 9 21.52 0.82 12.83
N HIS A 10 21.67 -0.08 11.85
CA HIS A 10 21.24 0.19 10.49
C HIS A 10 19.72 0.16 10.51
N ILE A 11 19.11 1.35 10.59
CA ILE A 11 17.68 1.51 10.47
C ILE A 11 17.34 1.36 8.99
N GLU A 12 17.04 0.13 8.59
CA GLU A 12 16.66 -0.25 7.22
C GLU A 12 15.23 0.17 6.88
N GLU A 13 14.39 0.43 7.88
CA GLU A 13 12.99 0.79 7.71
C GLU A 13 12.63 2.10 8.43
N PRO A 14 11.78 2.96 7.84
CA PRO A 14 11.33 4.18 8.52
C PRO A 14 10.46 3.83 9.73
N ARG A 15 10.75 4.44 10.89
CA ARG A 15 9.96 4.23 12.11
C ARG A 15 8.60 4.91 11.97
N VAL A 16 7.52 4.16 12.14
CA VAL A 16 6.14 4.62 12.04
C VAL A 16 5.36 4.22 13.30
N PHE A 17 4.47 5.10 13.75
CA PHE A 17 3.65 4.96 14.95
C PHE A 17 2.18 5.18 14.61
N ILE A 18 1.27 4.65 15.42
CA ILE A 18 -0.16 4.96 15.30
C ILE A 18 -0.50 6.08 16.28
N HIS A 19 -1.04 7.18 15.77
CA HIS A 19 -1.56 8.29 16.56
C HIS A 19 -2.95 8.67 16.04
N ASN A 20 -3.96 8.64 16.92
CA ASN A 20 -5.37 8.89 16.56
C ASN A 20 -5.85 8.07 15.35
N GLY A 21 -5.48 6.78 15.30
CA GLY A 21 -5.85 5.88 14.20
C GLY A 21 -5.12 6.13 12.87
N LYS A 22 -4.16 7.06 12.83
CA LYS A 22 -3.36 7.36 11.64
C LYS A 22 -1.91 6.93 11.85
N ALA A 23 -1.31 6.40 10.79
CA ALA A 23 0.12 6.17 10.72
C ALA A 23 0.87 7.51 10.64
N VAL A 24 1.79 7.74 11.57
CA VAL A 24 2.60 8.95 11.68
C VAL A 24 4.07 8.60 11.88
N THR A 25 4.97 9.52 11.55
CA THR A 25 6.41 9.43 11.85
C THR A 25 6.90 10.74 12.45
N THR A 26 8.15 10.77 12.93
CA THR A 26 8.75 11.96 13.52
C THR A 26 9.91 12.48 12.69
N SER A 27 10.20 13.78 12.77
CA SER A 27 11.35 14.38 12.07
C SER A 27 12.69 13.75 12.49
N GLN A 28 12.79 13.24 13.72
CA GLN A 28 13.96 12.48 14.18
C GLN A 28 14.05 11.11 13.48
N ALA A 29 12.94 10.36 13.41
CA ALA A 29 12.92 9.07 12.70
C ALA A 29 13.28 9.22 11.21
N VAL A 30 12.78 10.29 10.56
CA VAL A 30 13.13 10.63 9.18
C VAL A 30 14.62 10.96 9.06
N ALA A 31 15.17 11.74 9.98
CA ALA A 31 16.59 12.09 9.99
C ALA A 31 17.48 10.85 10.10
N ASP A 32 17.16 9.95 11.04
CA ASP A 32 17.93 8.73 11.26
C ASP A 32 17.85 7.80 10.05
N TYR A 33 16.65 7.62 9.49
CA TYR A 33 16.45 6.78 8.30
C TYR A 33 17.22 7.32 7.09
N PHE A 34 17.11 8.60 6.75
CA PHE A 34 17.81 9.16 5.58
C PHE A 34 19.28 9.53 5.84
N HIS A 35 19.81 9.23 7.03
CA HIS A 35 21.16 9.61 7.47
C HIS A 35 21.42 11.11 7.30
N LYS A 36 20.43 11.93 7.65
CA LYS A 36 20.50 13.39 7.61
C LYS A 36 20.58 13.93 9.04
N GLN A 37 21.22 15.08 9.22
CA GLN A 37 21.17 15.77 10.52
C GLN A 37 19.74 16.24 10.78
N HIS A 38 19.21 15.97 11.99
CA HIS A 38 17.86 16.37 12.38
C HIS A 38 17.59 17.86 12.16
N LYS A 39 18.57 18.72 12.46
CA LYS A 39 18.48 20.17 12.20
C LYS A 39 18.19 20.52 10.74
N HIS A 40 18.72 19.76 9.78
CA HIS A 40 18.47 19.99 8.35
C HIS A 40 17.08 19.50 7.94
N VAL A 41 16.57 18.46 8.59
CA VAL A 41 15.19 18.00 8.38
C VAL A 41 14.21 19.03 8.91
N LEU A 42 14.45 19.59 10.10
CA LEU A 42 13.62 20.69 10.66
C LEU A 42 13.60 21.90 9.73
N ALA A 43 14.78 22.37 9.30
CA ALA A 43 14.87 23.49 8.37
C ALA A 43 14.15 23.22 7.05
N LYS A 44 14.23 21.98 6.52
CA LYS A 44 13.53 21.61 5.29
C LYS A 44 12.02 21.60 5.46
N ILE A 45 11.50 21.12 6.62
CA ILE A 45 10.07 21.15 6.95
C ILE A 45 9.56 22.60 7.00
N GLU A 46 10.31 23.49 7.65
CA GLU A 46 9.96 24.90 7.79
C GLU A 46 10.02 25.68 6.46
N SER A 47 10.81 25.20 5.50
CA SER A 47 10.94 25.79 4.17
C SER A 47 10.09 25.09 3.10
N LEU A 48 9.12 24.25 3.47
CA LEU A 48 8.26 23.57 2.49
C LEU A 48 7.29 24.57 1.85
N GLU A 49 7.34 24.66 0.53
CA GLU A 49 6.38 25.44 -0.26
C GLU A 49 5.10 24.61 -0.46
N CYS A 50 4.22 24.64 0.54
CA CYS A 50 2.91 24.01 0.49
C CYS A 50 1.85 24.96 1.08
N SER A 51 0.57 24.66 0.85
CA SER A 51 -0.49 25.49 1.41
C SER A 51 -0.53 25.38 2.94
N VAL A 52 -1.05 26.41 3.62
CA VAL A 52 -1.17 26.43 5.08
C VAL A 52 -2.06 25.29 5.59
N GLU A 53 -3.10 24.97 4.82
CA GLU A 53 -4.02 23.86 5.09
C GLU A 53 -3.29 22.52 5.01
N PHE A 54 -2.45 22.34 3.99
CA PHE A 54 -1.64 21.13 3.86
C PHE A 54 -0.64 21.01 5.00
N ALA A 55 0.06 22.10 5.33
CA ALA A 55 1.05 22.12 6.39
C ALA A 55 0.42 21.75 7.75
N SER A 56 -0.69 22.40 8.11
CA SER A 56 -1.39 22.18 9.39
C SER A 56 -2.02 20.78 9.50
N ALA A 57 -2.48 20.19 8.39
CA ALA A 57 -3.04 18.84 8.39
C ALA A 57 -1.98 17.74 8.51
N ASN A 58 -0.75 18.00 8.05
CA ASN A 58 0.26 16.96 7.86
C ASN A 58 1.50 17.10 8.75
N PHE A 59 1.73 18.26 9.38
CA PHE A 59 2.86 18.50 10.26
C PHE A 59 2.39 19.12 11.57
N SER A 60 2.79 18.52 12.69
CA SER A 60 2.51 19.02 14.04
C SER A 60 3.83 19.22 14.77
N ALA A 61 4.13 20.47 15.14
CA ALA A 61 5.33 20.80 15.91
C ALA A 61 5.12 20.45 17.39
N ASP A 62 6.17 19.94 18.01
CA ASP A 62 6.22 19.63 19.44
C ASP A 62 7.65 19.88 19.97
N VAL A 63 7.82 19.77 21.27
CA VAL A 63 9.09 19.94 21.98
C VAL A 63 9.47 18.62 22.63
N GLN A 64 10.67 18.11 22.32
CA GLN A 64 11.27 16.99 23.01
C GLN A 64 12.43 17.46 23.88
N LYS A 65 12.61 16.82 25.04
CA LYS A 65 13.82 16.98 25.85
C LYS A 65 14.92 16.08 25.30
N VAL A 66 16.09 16.66 25.02
CA VAL A 66 17.29 15.95 24.60
C VAL A 66 18.39 16.12 25.63
N ASP A 67 19.03 15.00 25.98
CA ASP A 67 20.20 14.98 26.84
C ASP A 67 21.39 15.65 26.12
N ILE A 68 22.04 16.60 26.80
CA ILE A 68 23.21 17.33 26.31
C ILE A 68 24.48 16.97 27.09
N GLY A 69 24.42 15.94 27.92
CA GLY A 69 25.50 15.46 28.76
C GLY A 69 25.42 16.02 30.18
N ASN A 70 26.16 15.39 31.09
CA ASN A 70 26.27 15.78 32.50
C ASN A 70 24.92 15.87 33.25
N GLY A 71 23.92 15.08 32.82
CA GLY A 71 22.58 15.08 33.40
C GLY A 71 21.75 16.31 33.03
N ALA A 72 22.24 17.17 32.13
CA ALA A 72 21.51 18.32 31.64
C ALA A 72 20.68 17.94 30.41
N THR A 73 19.46 18.47 30.34
CA THR A 73 18.59 18.35 29.18
C THR A 73 18.28 19.71 28.60
N ARG A 74 18.09 19.79 27.28
CA ARG A 74 17.52 20.98 26.64
C ARG A 74 16.26 20.61 25.86
N ASP A 75 15.43 21.61 25.66
CA ASP A 75 14.28 21.51 24.76
C ASP A 75 14.76 21.59 23.30
N SER A 76 14.20 20.73 22.46
CA SER A 76 14.50 20.67 21.03
C SER A 76 13.22 20.45 20.24
N LYS A 77 13.06 21.19 19.16
CA LYS A 77 11.90 21.11 18.28
C LYS A 77 11.86 19.75 17.57
N ILE A 78 10.70 19.13 17.55
CA ILE A 78 10.40 17.92 16.79
C ILE A 78 9.11 18.17 16.00
N PHE A 79 8.95 17.48 14.87
CA PHE A 79 7.68 17.41 14.16
C PHE A 79 7.19 15.99 14.14
N THR A 80 5.91 15.80 14.43
CA THR A 80 5.15 14.61 14.05
C THR A 80 4.51 14.88 12.69
N MET A 81 4.54 13.92 11.78
CA MET A 81 3.98 14.06 10.44
C MET A 81 3.21 12.84 9.98
N THR A 82 2.19 13.07 9.18
CA THR A 82 1.40 12.00 8.53
C THR A 82 2.20 11.34 7.40
N LYS A 83 1.65 10.26 6.83
CA LYS A 83 2.15 9.67 5.57
C LYS A 83 2.31 10.72 4.47
N ASP A 84 1.33 11.60 4.28
CA ASP A 84 1.34 12.56 3.17
C ASP A 84 2.38 13.67 3.40
N GLY A 85 2.52 14.16 4.64
CA GLY A 85 3.60 15.09 5.01
C GLY A 85 4.99 14.47 4.84
N PHE A 86 5.14 13.21 5.24
CA PHE A 86 6.38 12.44 5.05
C PHE A 86 6.75 12.31 3.57
N VAL A 87 5.82 11.87 2.73
CA VAL A 87 6.06 11.73 1.27
C VAL A 87 6.43 13.08 0.66
N PHE A 88 5.68 14.15 0.99
CA PHE A 88 5.98 15.50 0.50
C PHE A 88 7.39 15.97 0.85
N LEU A 89 7.80 15.76 2.11
CA LEU A 89 9.15 16.07 2.58
C LEU A 89 10.23 15.28 1.82
N VAL A 90 10.03 13.97 1.67
CA VAL A 90 11.02 13.06 1.06
C VAL A 90 11.18 13.31 -0.44
N MET A 91 10.15 13.77 -1.14
CA MET A 91 10.26 14.15 -2.55
C MET A 91 11.30 15.26 -2.77
N GLY A 92 11.50 16.14 -1.78
CA GLY A 92 12.53 17.18 -1.79
C GLY A 92 13.94 16.70 -1.39
N PHE A 93 14.12 15.43 -1.03
CA PHE A 93 15.42 14.89 -0.63
C PHE A 93 16.25 14.38 -1.80
N THR A 94 17.57 14.55 -1.66
CA THR A 94 18.60 14.02 -2.55
C THR A 94 19.47 12.95 -1.85
N GLY A 95 20.15 12.11 -2.65
CA GLY A 95 21.05 11.04 -2.20
C GLY A 95 20.54 9.63 -2.51
N LYS A 96 21.42 8.62 -2.43
CA LYS A 96 21.12 7.22 -2.83
C LYS A 96 19.90 6.63 -2.10
N LYS A 97 19.78 6.83 -0.79
CA LYS A 97 18.66 6.29 0.00
C LYS A 97 17.33 6.99 -0.32
N ALA A 98 17.37 8.29 -0.63
CA ALA A 98 16.19 9.01 -1.12
C ALA A 98 15.79 8.56 -2.53
N ALA A 99 16.75 8.29 -3.42
CA ALA A 99 16.48 7.73 -4.74
C ALA A 99 15.83 6.34 -4.64
N ALA A 100 16.39 5.43 -3.86
CA ALA A 100 15.82 4.10 -3.64
C ALA A 100 14.40 4.16 -3.08
N PHE A 101 14.13 5.05 -2.12
CA PHE A 101 12.77 5.25 -1.62
C PHE A 101 11.81 5.75 -2.71
N LYS A 102 12.24 6.71 -3.53
CA LYS A 102 11.41 7.25 -4.63
C LYS A 102 11.11 6.19 -5.68
N GLU A 103 12.09 5.37 -6.05
CA GLU A 103 11.90 4.25 -6.98
C GLU A 103 10.92 3.22 -6.42
N ALA A 104 11.07 2.82 -5.15
CA ALA A 104 10.13 1.90 -4.50
C ALA A 104 8.70 2.47 -4.44
N TYR A 105 8.55 3.77 -4.15
CA TYR A 105 7.25 4.44 -4.18
C TYR A 105 6.63 4.44 -5.58
N ILE A 106 7.43 4.73 -6.63
CA ILE A 106 6.97 4.69 -8.03
C ILE A 106 6.57 3.26 -8.43
N ALA A 107 7.35 2.24 -8.04
CA ALA A 107 7.04 0.85 -8.33
C ALA A 107 5.69 0.41 -7.72
N GLU A 108 5.43 0.76 -6.45
CA GLU A 108 4.13 0.49 -5.84
C GLU A 108 3.00 1.30 -6.48
N PHE A 109 3.26 2.52 -6.93
CA PHE A 109 2.28 3.29 -7.68
C PHE A 109 1.91 2.60 -8.99
N ASN A 110 2.89 2.17 -9.78
CA ASN A 110 2.66 1.44 -11.03
C ASN A 110 1.92 0.13 -10.79
N ARG A 111 2.29 -0.63 -9.75
CA ARG A 111 1.56 -1.85 -9.36
C ARG A 111 0.09 -1.57 -9.01
N MET A 112 -0.19 -0.45 -8.33
CA MET A 112 -1.57 -0.04 -8.05
C MET A 112 -2.30 0.40 -9.32
N GLU A 113 -1.63 1.10 -10.22
CA GLU A 113 -2.13 1.58 -11.51
C GLU A 113 -2.45 0.40 -12.44
N GLU A 114 -1.56 -0.58 -12.57
CA GLU A 114 -1.79 -1.86 -13.28
C GLU A 114 -3.00 -2.62 -12.73
N ARG A 115 -3.22 -2.63 -11.42
CA ARG A 115 -4.41 -3.26 -10.84
C ARG A 115 -5.70 -2.51 -11.20
N LEU A 116 -5.64 -1.20 -11.39
CA LEU A 116 -6.77 -0.40 -11.85
C LEU A 116 -6.99 -0.52 -13.37
N HIS A 117 -5.92 -0.59 -14.17
CA HIS A 117 -6.00 -0.77 -15.63
C HIS A 117 -6.25 -2.23 -16.06
N GLY A 118 -5.91 -3.20 -15.22
CA GLY A 118 -6.34 -4.59 -15.35
C GLY A 118 -7.85 -4.77 -15.16
N ALA A 119 -8.58 -3.72 -14.76
CA ALA A 119 -10.02 -3.67 -14.88
C ALA A 119 -10.43 -3.52 -16.36
N VAL A 120 -10.52 -4.66 -17.03
CA VAL A 120 -11.17 -4.89 -18.33
C VAL A 120 -10.62 -4.04 -19.48
N ALA A 121 -9.57 -4.54 -20.14
CA ALA A 121 -9.30 -4.15 -21.53
C ALA A 121 -10.37 -4.79 -22.43
N VAL A 122 -11.25 -3.95 -22.98
CA VAL A 122 -12.31 -4.31 -23.91
C VAL A 122 -11.72 -4.32 -25.32
N SER A 123 -11.32 -5.49 -25.83
CA SER A 123 -10.90 -5.65 -27.23
C SER A 123 -11.67 -6.79 -27.90
N GLY A 124 -12.81 -6.46 -28.49
CA GLY A 124 -13.69 -7.40 -29.21
C GLY A 124 -15.01 -6.74 -29.60
N VAL A 125 -15.67 -7.26 -30.65
CA VAL A 125 -16.97 -6.74 -31.15
C VAL A 125 -18.13 -7.02 -30.17
N THR A 126 -17.96 -8.04 -29.31
CA THR A 126 -18.84 -8.36 -28.17
C THR A 126 -17.97 -8.73 -26.98
N ASN A 127 -18.23 -8.16 -25.81
CA ASN A 127 -17.51 -8.48 -24.58
C ASN A 127 -18.55 -8.92 -23.54
N GLU A 128 -18.46 -10.16 -23.08
CA GLU A 128 -19.24 -10.61 -21.93
C GLU A 128 -18.42 -10.35 -20.66
N ILE A 129 -19.00 -9.68 -19.67
CA ILE A 129 -18.32 -9.26 -18.45
C ILE A 129 -19.05 -9.85 -17.25
N LEU A 130 -18.32 -10.49 -16.34
CA LEU A 130 -18.82 -10.93 -15.04
C LEU A 130 -18.67 -9.79 -14.03
N LEU A 131 -19.79 -9.28 -13.53
CA LEU A 131 -19.83 -8.31 -12.44
C LEU A 131 -20.21 -8.98 -11.13
N THR A 132 -19.41 -8.75 -10.08
CA THR A 132 -19.74 -9.20 -8.72
C THR A 132 -20.17 -8.01 -7.87
N PHE A 133 -21.37 -8.07 -7.32
CA PHE A 133 -21.92 -7.04 -6.44
C PHE A 133 -21.91 -7.49 -4.98
N ARG A 134 -21.60 -6.56 -4.07
CA ARG A 134 -21.82 -6.70 -2.62
C ARG A 134 -22.28 -5.35 -2.07
N ASP A 135 -23.37 -5.33 -1.31
CA ASP A 135 -23.97 -4.12 -0.74
C ASP A 135 -24.19 -3.00 -1.79
N ASN A 136 -24.75 -3.37 -2.95
CA ASN A 136 -24.95 -2.49 -4.12
C ASN A 136 -23.67 -1.83 -4.68
N LYS A 137 -22.48 -2.33 -4.34
CA LYS A 137 -21.21 -1.88 -4.92
C LYS A 137 -20.59 -2.99 -5.77
N ILE A 138 -20.05 -2.62 -6.93
CA ILE A 138 -19.24 -3.52 -7.75
C ILE A 138 -17.92 -3.76 -7.01
N ILE A 139 -17.69 -5.01 -6.63
CA ILE A 139 -16.45 -5.43 -5.94
C ILE A 139 -15.47 -6.13 -6.86
N SER A 140 -15.92 -6.59 -8.03
CA SER A 140 -15.08 -7.19 -9.07
C SER A 140 -15.74 -7.08 -10.43
N SER A 141 -14.92 -6.88 -11.47
CA SER A 141 -15.30 -6.93 -12.88
C SER A 141 -14.21 -7.66 -13.63
N ARG A 142 -14.57 -8.67 -14.42
CA ARG A 142 -13.62 -9.37 -15.31
C ARG A 142 -14.29 -9.76 -16.63
N PRO A 143 -13.55 -9.76 -17.75
CA PRO A 143 -14.05 -10.36 -18.98
C PRO A 143 -14.25 -11.88 -18.79
N ILE A 144 -15.24 -12.42 -19.49
CA ILE A 144 -15.50 -13.85 -19.60
C ILE A 144 -14.75 -14.35 -20.84
N ALA A 145 -13.94 -15.39 -20.67
CA ALA A 145 -13.20 -15.98 -21.80
C ALA A 145 -14.15 -16.78 -22.71
N ASP A 146 -13.78 -17.01 -23.97
CA ASP A 146 -14.61 -17.72 -24.97
C ASP A 146 -15.12 -19.11 -24.51
N ASN A 147 -14.42 -19.77 -23.58
CA ASN A 147 -14.78 -21.09 -23.02
C ASN A 147 -15.36 -21.03 -21.60
N GLU A 148 -15.61 -19.84 -21.05
CA GLU A 148 -16.29 -19.66 -19.78
C GLU A 148 -17.77 -19.36 -20.02
N TYR A 149 -18.63 -20.05 -19.28
CA TYR A 149 -20.08 -19.87 -19.37
C TYR A 149 -20.62 -19.44 -18.00
N ILE A 150 -21.44 -18.40 -17.99
CA ILE A 150 -22.31 -18.09 -16.86
C ILE A 150 -23.68 -18.71 -17.18
N ALA A 151 -24.04 -19.74 -16.43
CA ALA A 151 -25.28 -20.45 -16.61
C ALA A 151 -25.94 -20.71 -15.25
N THR A 152 -27.27 -20.71 -15.23
CA THR A 152 -28.01 -21.37 -14.15
C THR A 152 -27.82 -22.89 -14.27
N LEU A 153 -28.15 -23.64 -13.21
CA LEU A 153 -28.11 -25.11 -13.27
C LEU A 153 -28.97 -25.67 -14.42
N GLU A 154 -30.10 -25.04 -14.70
CA GLU A 154 -30.99 -25.42 -15.80
C GLU A 154 -30.31 -25.21 -17.17
N SER A 155 -29.74 -24.03 -17.40
CA SER A 155 -29.02 -23.74 -18.65
C SER A 155 -27.77 -24.61 -18.81
N LEU A 156 -27.10 -24.98 -17.70
CA LEU A 156 -25.98 -25.91 -17.72
C LEU A 156 -26.38 -27.29 -18.26
N PHE A 157 -27.52 -27.84 -17.81
CA PHE A 157 -27.99 -29.14 -18.30
C PHE A 157 -28.33 -29.11 -19.80
N GLU A 158 -28.91 -28.00 -20.28
CA GLU A 158 -29.20 -27.83 -21.71
C GLU A 158 -27.93 -27.73 -22.55
N ILE A 159 -26.91 -26.99 -22.09
CA ILE A 159 -25.62 -26.88 -22.76
C ILE A 159 -24.95 -28.25 -22.82
N ALA A 160 -24.90 -28.98 -21.70
CA ALA A 160 -24.32 -30.30 -21.64
C ALA A 160 -25.01 -31.27 -22.60
N ARG A 161 -26.35 -31.29 -22.62
CA ARG A 161 -27.13 -32.15 -23.53
C ARG A 161 -26.87 -31.81 -25.00
N LYS A 162 -26.82 -30.53 -25.37
CA LYS A 162 -26.52 -30.09 -26.75
C LYS A 162 -25.12 -30.47 -27.20
N ALA A 163 -24.17 -30.50 -26.27
CA ALA A 163 -22.80 -30.93 -26.53
C ALA A 163 -22.62 -32.45 -26.41
N ASP A 164 -23.71 -33.22 -26.37
CA ASP A 164 -23.75 -34.69 -26.28
C ASP A 164 -23.13 -35.25 -24.98
N TYR A 165 -23.14 -34.44 -23.92
CA TYR A 165 -22.79 -34.86 -22.57
C TYR A 165 -24.03 -35.25 -21.77
N LEU A 166 -23.92 -36.35 -21.03
CA LEU A 166 -24.92 -36.79 -20.07
C LEU A 166 -24.57 -36.28 -18.67
N VAL A 167 -25.45 -35.46 -18.08
CA VAL A 167 -25.34 -35.06 -16.67
C VAL A 167 -26.31 -35.87 -15.84
N ILE A 168 -25.80 -36.61 -14.85
CA ILE A 168 -26.61 -37.44 -13.94
C ILE A 168 -26.20 -37.20 -12.50
N HIS A 169 -27.16 -37.38 -11.59
CA HIS A 169 -26.88 -37.33 -10.16
C HIS A 169 -25.93 -38.46 -9.78
N LYS A 170 -25.01 -38.16 -8.85
CA LYS A 170 -23.96 -39.10 -8.42
C LYS A 170 -24.54 -40.45 -7.99
N ASP A 171 -25.62 -40.45 -7.23
CA ASP A 171 -26.25 -41.68 -6.72
C ASP A 171 -26.82 -42.55 -7.85
N ASP A 172 -27.33 -41.92 -8.92
CA ASP A 172 -27.86 -42.64 -10.07
C ASP A 172 -26.75 -43.22 -10.96
N LEU A 173 -25.61 -42.53 -11.06
CA LEU A 173 -24.40 -43.07 -11.69
C LEU A 173 -23.90 -44.31 -10.94
N LEU A 174 -23.80 -44.23 -9.60
CA LEU A 174 -23.31 -45.33 -8.77
C LEU A 174 -24.19 -46.57 -8.86
N LYS A 175 -25.52 -46.40 -8.95
CA LYS A 175 -26.45 -47.52 -9.18
C LYS A 175 -26.23 -48.19 -10.54
N LYS A 176 -25.91 -47.42 -11.59
CA LYS A 176 -25.67 -47.95 -12.94
C LYS A 176 -24.31 -48.62 -13.11
N LEU A 177 -23.31 -48.22 -12.34
CA LEU A 177 -21.95 -48.80 -12.40
C LEU A 177 -21.73 -49.95 -11.40
N GLY A 178 -22.58 -50.07 -10.39
CA GLY A 178 -22.51 -51.10 -9.34
C GLY A 178 -23.31 -52.38 -9.63
N SER A 179 -23.77 -52.56 -10.87
CA SER A 179 -24.51 -53.73 -11.37
C SER A 179 -23.81 -54.32 -12.58
#